data_AF-A0A3C1WKM7-F1
#
_entry.id   AF-A0A3C1WKM7-F1
#
_cell.length_a   1.000
_cell.length_b   1.000
_cell.length_c   1.000
_cell.angle_alpha   90.00
_cell.angle_beta   90.00
_cell.angle_gamma   90.00
#
_symmetry.space_group_name_H-M   'P 1'
#
loop_
_entity.id
_entity.type
_entity.pdbx_description
1 polymer ?
#
loop_
_entity_poly.entity_id
_entity_poly.type
_entity_poly.pdbx_seq_one_letter_code
_entity_poly.pdbx_strand_id
1 'polypeptide(L)'
;MKMSCSKKLLTYLAVTFSFLVSNKGTAQTLEQTFDFAQQMKSEGNYETAIKYYQRVSYFGGNYRITDCYISTADCYFLINDFRQAENFYELAYFSTEND
;
A
#
# COMPACT_ATOMS: atom_id res chain seq x y z
N MET A 1 19.93 -37.34 33.44
CA MET A 1 18.83 -37.35 32.44
C MET A 1 17.79 -36.27 32.81
N LYS A 2 18.03 -34.99 32.48
CA LYS A 2 17.13 -33.85 32.82
C LYS A 2 16.86 -32.90 31.63
N MET A 3 17.20 -33.30 30.40
CA MET A 3 17.05 -32.45 29.21
C MET A 3 15.65 -32.46 28.58
N SER A 4 14.79 -33.42 28.93
CA SER A 4 13.46 -33.57 28.31
C SER A 4 12.45 -32.50 28.78
N CYS A 5 12.51 -32.09 30.05
CA CYS A 5 11.57 -31.11 30.62
C CYS A 5 11.81 -29.68 30.08
N SER A 6 13.08 -29.27 29.95
CA SER A 6 13.47 -27.95 29.42
C SER A 6 13.07 -27.76 27.95
N LYS A 7 13.22 -28.81 27.13
CA LYS A 7 12.81 -28.76 25.71
C LYS A 7 11.30 -28.62 25.53
N LYS A 8 10.51 -29.32 26.35
CA LYS A 8 9.04 -29.23 26.36
C LYS A 8 8.56 -27.83 26.79
N LEU A 9 9.18 -27.25 27.81
CA LEU A 9 8.87 -25.89 28.26
C LEU A 9 9.15 -24.85 27.17
N LEU A 10 10.28 -24.99 26.46
CA LEU A 10 10.64 -24.11 25.35
C LEU A 10 9.64 -24.24 24.18
N THR A 11 9.15 -25.45 23.91
CA THR A 11 8.13 -25.66 22.86
C THR A 11 6.80 -25.03 23.26
N TYR A 12 6.37 -25.16 24.52
CA TYR A 12 5.17 -24.50 25.01
C TYR A 12 5.27 -22.97 24.92
N LEU A 13 6.41 -22.39 25.31
CA LEU A 13 6.67 -20.95 25.19
C LEU A 13 6.66 -20.46 23.73
N ALA A 14 7.23 -21.24 22.81
CA ALA A 14 7.25 -20.88 21.39
C ALA A 14 5.83 -20.91 20.77
N VAL A 15 5.02 -21.91 21.14
CA VAL A 15 3.64 -22.03 20.66
C VAL A 15 2.77 -20.90 21.22
N THR A 16 2.87 -20.59 22.52
CA THR A 16 2.07 -19.50 23.12
C THR A 16 2.48 -18.13 22.57
N PHE A 17 3.77 -17.87 22.35
CA PHE A 17 4.23 -16.64 21.71
C PHE A 17 3.69 -16.49 20.28
N SER A 18 3.69 -17.57 19.50
CA SER A 18 3.15 -17.57 18.13
C SER A 18 1.66 -17.24 18.09
N PHE A 19 0.87 -17.74 19.05
CA PHE A 19 -0.55 -17.42 19.16
C PHE A 19 -0.83 -15.98 19.62
N LEU A 20 0.05 -15.38 20.42
CA LEU A 20 -0.07 -14.00 20.89
C LEU A 20 0.27 -12.97 19.81
N VAL A 21 1.18 -13.30 18.89
CA VAL A 21 1.59 -12.41 17.78
C VAL A 21 0.61 -12.46 16.60
N SER A 22 -0.25 -13.47 16.50
CA SER A 22 -1.22 -13.64 15.41
C SER A 22 -2.36 -12.60 15.38
N ASN A 23 -2.44 -11.69 16.35
CA ASN A 23 -3.51 -10.70 16.40
C ASN A 23 -3.00 -9.29 16.12
N LYS A 24 -3.58 -8.70 15.06
CA LYS A 24 -3.58 -7.29 14.66
C LYS A 24 -2.52 -6.83 13.63
N GLY A 25 -2.42 -7.54 12.52
CA GLY A 25 -2.24 -6.83 11.25
C GLY A 25 -3.59 -6.25 10.82
N THR A 26 -3.96 -5.05 11.28
CA THR A 26 -5.08 -4.36 10.63
C THR A 26 -4.65 -4.09 9.20
N ALA A 27 -5.36 -4.64 8.22
CA ALA A 27 -5.20 -4.21 6.84
C ALA A 27 -5.37 -2.67 6.82
N GLN A 28 -4.37 -1.95 6.30
CA GLN A 28 -4.44 -0.50 6.19
C GLN A 28 -5.70 -0.13 5.41
N THR A 29 -6.42 0.91 5.85
CA THR A 29 -7.59 1.38 5.10
C THR A 29 -7.13 2.00 3.77
N LEU A 30 -8.06 2.13 2.81
CA LEU A 30 -7.77 2.81 1.54
C LEU A 30 -7.32 4.25 1.78
N GLU A 31 -7.94 4.94 2.74
CA GLU A 31 -7.58 6.30 3.17
C GLU A 31 -6.16 6.36 3.72
N GLN A 32 -5.80 5.50 4.68
CA GLN A 32 -4.44 5.44 5.23
C GLN A 32 -3.40 5.13 4.15
N THR A 33 -3.76 4.29 3.18
CA THR A 33 -2.89 3.94 2.06
C THR A 33 -2.69 5.13 1.11
N PHE A 34 -3.75 5.92 0.87
CA PHE A 34 -3.69 7.13 0.06
C PHE A 34 -2.87 8.23 0.75
N ASP A 35 -3.09 8.46 2.03
CA ASP A 35 -2.33 9.43 2.82
C ASP A 35 -0.83 9.10 2.85
N PHE A 36 -0.51 7.80 2.98
CA PHE A 36 0.87 7.34 2.89
C PHE A 36 1.47 7.60 1.51
N ALA A 37 0.71 7.39 0.43
CA ALA A 37 1.17 7.71 -0.93
C ALA A 37 1.45 9.21 -1.10
N GLN A 38 0.61 10.07 -0.53
CA GLN A 38 0.79 11.53 -0.52
C GLN A 38 2.05 11.94 0.25
N GLN A 39 2.29 11.32 1.40
CA GLN A 39 3.53 11.52 2.15
C GLN A 39 4.75 11.16 1.31
N MET A 40 4.76 9.96 0.69
CA MET A 40 5.88 9.54 -0.17
C MET A 40 6.11 10.50 -1.35
N LYS A 41 5.03 10.99 -1.99
CA LYS A 41 5.13 12.01 -3.04
C LYS A 41 5.77 13.30 -2.52
N SER A 42 5.35 13.77 -1.34
CA SER A 42 5.90 15.00 -0.73
C SER A 42 7.37 14.88 -0.34
N GLU A 43 7.82 13.66 -0.02
CA GLU A 43 9.22 13.34 0.28
C GLU A 43 10.07 13.12 -0.99
N GLY A 44 9.47 13.21 -2.18
CA GLY A 44 10.12 12.97 -3.47
C GLY A 44 10.32 11.49 -3.79
N ASN A 45 9.75 10.58 -3.01
CA ASN A 45 9.80 9.14 -3.23
C ASN A 45 8.69 8.70 -4.19
N TYR A 46 8.78 9.18 -5.44
CA TYR A 46 7.73 9.07 -6.45
C TYR A 46 7.40 7.63 -6.83
N GLU A 47 8.39 6.76 -6.98
CA GLU A 47 8.18 5.34 -7.33
C GLU A 47 7.42 4.60 -6.23
N THR A 48 7.67 4.96 -4.97
CA THR A 48 6.92 4.39 -3.85
C THR A 48 5.50 4.95 -3.82
N ALA A 49 5.33 6.27 -4.00
CA ALA A 49 4.03 6.90 -4.09
C ALA A 49 3.14 6.26 -5.17
N ILE A 50 3.68 6.04 -6.37
CA ILE A 50 3.00 5.36 -7.49
C ILE A 50 2.43 4.01 -7.07
N LYS A 51 3.25 3.16 -6.40
CA LYS A 51 2.81 1.83 -5.96
C LYS A 51 1.61 1.91 -5.02
N TYR A 52 1.60 2.88 -4.11
CA TYR A 52 0.51 3.02 -3.15
C TYR A 52 -0.74 3.63 -3.78
N TYR A 53 -0.62 4.61 -4.68
CA TYR A 53 -1.78 5.10 -5.45
C TYR A 53 -2.41 4.00 -6.28
N GLN A 54 -1.62 3.23 -7.02
CA GLN A 54 -2.11 2.11 -7.82
C GLN A 54 -2.78 1.04 -6.96
N ARG A 55 -2.28 0.81 -5.74
CA ARG A 55 -2.93 -0.06 -4.76
C ARG A 55 -4.29 0.47 -4.36
N VAL A 56 -4.42 1.76 -4.07
CA VAL A 56 -5.70 2.39 -3.72
C VAL A 56 -6.68 2.27 -4.88
N SER A 57 -6.29 2.62 -6.11
CA SER A 57 -7.18 2.52 -7.28
C SER A 57 -7.57 1.07 -7.61
N TYR A 58 -6.68 0.10 -7.37
CA TYR A 58 -6.95 -1.30 -7.66
C TYR A 58 -7.93 -1.94 -6.66
N PHE A 59 -7.75 -1.69 -5.36
CA PHE A 59 -8.58 -2.29 -4.31
C PHE A 59 -9.78 -1.43 -3.90
N GLY A 60 -9.77 -0.14 -4.23
CA GLY A 60 -10.76 0.84 -3.77
C GLY A 60 -11.97 1.02 -4.68
N GLY A 61 -12.01 0.38 -5.85
CA GLY A 61 -13.05 0.63 -6.85
C GLY A 61 -13.08 2.12 -7.21
N ASN A 62 -14.21 2.79 -6.97
CA ASN A 62 -14.36 4.22 -7.27
C ASN A 62 -13.80 5.15 -6.19
N TYR A 63 -13.32 4.63 -5.04
CA TYR A 63 -12.78 5.47 -3.97
C TYR A 63 -11.57 6.27 -4.48
N ARG A 64 -11.75 7.60 -4.62
CA ARG A 64 -10.72 8.55 -5.05
C ARG A 64 -9.98 8.14 -6.32
N ILE A 65 -10.66 7.44 -7.23
CA ILE A 65 -9.99 6.84 -8.39
C ILE A 65 -9.33 7.89 -9.29
N THR A 66 -10.01 9.02 -9.53
CA THR A 66 -9.48 10.17 -10.27
C THR A 66 -8.25 10.77 -9.56
N ASP A 67 -8.32 11.00 -8.24
CA ASP A 67 -7.19 11.52 -7.47
C ASP A 67 -5.96 10.60 -7.56
N CYS A 68 -6.18 9.28 -7.51
CA CYS A 68 -5.12 8.28 -7.66
C CYS A 68 -4.49 8.32 -9.04
N TYR A 69 -5.27 8.44 -10.10
CA TYR A 69 -4.76 8.52 -11.47
C TYR A 69 -3.97 9.81 -11.71
N ILE A 70 -4.51 10.98 -11.31
CA ILE A 70 -3.77 12.26 -11.39
C ILE A 70 -2.48 12.18 -10.60
N SER A 71 -2.52 11.71 -9.35
CA SER A 71 -1.33 11.65 -8.51
C SER A 71 -0.29 10.65 -9.02
N THR A 72 -0.72 9.56 -9.65
CA THR A 72 0.16 8.61 -10.32
C THR A 72 0.81 9.24 -11.56
N ALA A 73 0.03 9.95 -12.38
CA ALA A 73 0.52 10.67 -13.55
C ALA A 73 1.56 11.74 -13.18
N ASP A 74 1.27 12.55 -12.15
CA ASP A 74 2.20 13.55 -11.61
C ASP A 74 3.54 12.91 -11.21
N CYS A 75 3.50 11.79 -10.47
CA CYS A 75 4.71 11.09 -10.05
C CYS A 75 5.50 10.57 -11.26
N TYR A 76 4.85 9.99 -12.27
CA TYR A 76 5.51 9.57 -13.50
C TYR A 76 6.12 10.75 -14.27
N PHE A 77 5.43 11.88 -14.31
CA PHE A 77 5.92 13.11 -14.92
C PHE A 77 7.20 13.60 -14.20
N LEU A 78 7.20 13.59 -12.87
CA LEU A 78 8.34 14.04 -12.05
C LEU A 78 9.59 13.16 -12.20
N ILE A 79 9.43 11.88 -12.53
CA ILE A 79 10.55 10.98 -12.86
C ILE A 79 10.87 10.92 -14.36
N ASN A 80 10.29 11.82 -15.17
CA ASN A 80 10.45 11.93 -16.62
C ASN A 80 9.96 10.72 -17.43
N ASP A 81 9.08 9.88 -16.85
CA ASP A 81 8.39 8.83 -17.59
C ASP A 81 7.09 9.38 -18.20
N PHE A 82 7.25 10.21 -19.22
CA PHE A 82 6.14 10.94 -19.85
C PHE A 82 5.11 10.02 -20.50
N ARG A 83 5.53 8.85 -20.97
CA ARG A 83 4.63 7.87 -21.57
C ARG A 83 3.65 7.33 -20.54
N GLN A 84 4.14 6.96 -19.36
CA GLN A 84 3.27 6.51 -18.28
C GLN A 84 2.44 7.65 -17.71
N ALA A 85 2.99 8.86 -17.63
CA ALA A 85 2.23 10.04 -17.22
C ALA A 85 1.02 10.29 -18.13
N GLU A 86 1.22 10.28 -19.45
CA GLU A 86 0.15 10.42 -20.45
C GLU A 86 -0.95 9.38 -20.27
N ASN A 87 -0.58 8.09 -20.17
CA ASN A 87 -1.54 7.01 -19.94
C ASN A 87 -2.42 7.24 -18.69
N PHE A 88 -1.81 7.68 -17.58
CA PHE A 88 -2.56 7.91 -16.35
C PHE A 88 -3.38 9.21 -16.36
N TYR A 89 -2.94 10.25 -17.08
CA TYR A 89 -3.77 11.43 -17.30
C TYR A 89 -5.00 11.10 -18.16
N GLU A 90 -4.86 10.24 -19.16
CA GLU A 90 -5.98 9.76 -19.97
C GLU A 90 -6.97 8.97 -19.09
N LEU A 91 -6.48 8.07 -18.23
CA LEU A 91 -7.33 7.37 -17.26
C LEU A 91 -8.07 8.34 -16.32
N ALA A 92 -7.39 9.38 -15.83
CA ALA A 92 -8.01 10.41 -14.99
C ALA A 92 -9.09 11.20 -15.74
N TYR A 93 -8.86 11.53 -17.01
CA TYR A 93 -9.83 12.22 -17.85
C TYR A 93 -11.12 11.38 -17.97
N PHE A 94 -11.01 10.11 -18.37
CA PHE A 94 -12.16 9.23 -18.53
C PHE A 94 -12.83 8.81 -17.21
N SER A 95 -12.11 8.85 -16.08
CA SER A 95 -12.74 8.56 -14.78
C SER A 95 -13.68 9.67 -14.32
N THR A 96 -13.51 10.90 -14.81
CA THR A 96 -14.43 12.02 -14.50
C THR A 96 -15.69 12.04 -15.38
N GLU A 97 -15.66 11.43 -16.56
CA GLU A 97 -16.82 11.36 -17.46
C GLU A 97 -17.84 10.28 -17.06
N ASN A 98 -17.44 9.33 -16.19
CA ASN A 98 -18.26 8.19 -15.76
C ASN A 98 -18.90 8.35 -14.37
N ASP A 99 -18.72 9.50 -13.71
CA ASP A 99 -19.37 9.89 -12.44
C ASP A 99 -20.61 10.76 -12.68
#